data_AF-A0A382ZKM9-F1
#
_entry.id   AF-A0A382ZKM9-F1
#
_cell.length_a   1.000
_cell.length_b   1.000
_cell.length_c   1.000
_cell.angle_alpha   90.00
_cell.angle_beta   90.00
_cell.angle_gamma   90.00
#
_symmetry.space_group_name_H-M   'P 1'
#
loop_
_entity.id
_entity.type
_entity.pdbx_description
1 polymer ?
#
loop_
_entity_poly.entity_id
_entity_poly.type
_entity_poly.pdbx_seq_one_letter_code
_entity_poly.pdbx_strand_id
1 'polypeptide(L)' 'MRYAYKTCVIYPKGLRVSGDDQSDKLAESLEKESNELGKRGWRLTAVTPTLINGGSVSKLLLTFRKKSQDVATGKG' A
#
# COMPACT_ATOMS: atom_id res chain seq x y z
N MET A 1 -15.34 2.19 18.97
CA MET A 1 -14.24 2.98 18.36
C MET A 1 -14.50 3.07 16.87
N ARG A 2 -14.53 4.28 16.28
CA ARG A 2 -14.71 4.46 14.83
C ARG A 2 -13.33 4.57 14.16
N TYR A 3 -13.16 3.88 13.05
CA TYR A 3 -11.94 3.92 12.24
C TYR A 3 -12.22 4.63 10.91
N ALA A 4 -11.24 5.38 10.43
CA ALA A 4 -11.15 5.79 9.03
C ALA A 4 -10.31 4.76 8.29
N TYR A 5 -10.72 4.42 7.07
CA TYR A 5 -10.01 3.48 6.20
C TYR A 5 -9.51 4.21 4.96
N LYS A 6 -8.34 3.81 4.48
CA LYS A 6 -7.77 4.27 3.22
C LYS A 6 -7.31 3.06 2.43
N THR A 7 -7.65 3.05 1.15
CA THR A 7 -7.22 2.02 0.21
C THR A 7 -6.37 2.66 -0.88
N CYS A 8 -5.27 2.02 -1.25
CA CYS A 8 -4.45 2.43 -2.39
C CYS A 8 -3.92 1.21 -3.15
N VAL A 9 -3.53 1.43 -4.41
CA VAL A 9 -2.97 0.39 -5.27
C VAL A 9 -1.53 0.79 -5.58
N ILE A 10 -0.60 -0.16 -5.40
CA ILE A 10 0.78 -0.01 -5.84
C ILE A 10 1.08 -1.05 -6.93
N TYR A 11 1.88 -0.64 -7.90
CA TYR A 11 2.31 -1.48 -9.01
C TYR A 11 3.60 -0.92 -9.62
N PRO A 12 4.51 -1.78 -10.13
CA PRO A 12 5.72 -1.31 -10.78
C PRO A 12 5.38 -0.55 -12.07
N LYS A 13 6.04 0.59 -12.29
CA LYS A 13 5.90 1.40 -13.52
C LYS A 13 7.06 1.10 -14.47
N GLY A 14 6.79 0.87 -15.75
CA GLY A 14 7.81 0.61 -16.79
C GLY A 14 7.40 -0.48 -17.80
N LEU A 15 8.02 -0.49 -18.99
CA LEU A 15 7.54 -1.25 -20.15
C LEU A 15 7.85 -2.76 -20.16
N ARG A 16 8.74 -3.25 -19.29
CA ARG A 16 9.05 -4.68 -19.13
C ARG A 16 9.90 -4.86 -17.89
N VAL A 17 9.39 -5.61 -16.92
CA VAL A 17 10.09 -5.91 -15.66
C VAL A 17 9.91 -7.41 -15.45
N SER A 18 11.02 -8.14 -15.30
CA SER A 18 10.99 -9.61 -15.12
C SER A 18 10.28 -9.98 -13.81
N GLY A 19 9.84 -11.24 -13.66
CA GLY A 19 9.05 -11.65 -12.50
C GLY A 19 9.72 -11.37 -11.14
N ASP A 20 11.03 -11.55 -11.05
CA ASP A 20 11.82 -11.28 -9.83
C ASP A 20 11.91 -9.78 -9.58
N ASP A 21 12.23 -8.99 -10.62
CA ASP A 21 12.26 -7.52 -10.54
C ASP A 21 10.90 -6.90 -10.15
N GLN A 22 9.77 -7.58 -10.42
CA GLN A 22 8.44 -7.12 -10.02
C GLN A 22 8.26 -7.21 -8.52
N SER A 23 8.70 -8.31 -7.91
CA SER A 23 8.58 -8.54 -6.47
C SER A 23 9.40 -7.51 -5.70
N ASP A 24 10.63 -7.25 -6.13
CA ASP A 24 11.52 -6.26 -5.48
C ASP A 24 10.94 -4.84 -5.57
N LYS A 25 10.45 -4.44 -6.75
CA LYS A 25 9.83 -3.11 -6.92
C LYS A 25 8.52 -2.97 -6.15
N LEU A 26 7.75 -4.04 -6.02
CA LEU A 26 6.55 -4.05 -5.18
C LEU A 26 6.91 -3.93 -3.70
N ALA A 27 7.96 -4.61 -3.24
CA ALA A 27 8.46 -4.50 -1.87
C ALA A 27 8.93 -3.07 -1.56
N GLU A 28 9.74 -2.47 -2.43
CA GLU A 28 10.19 -1.08 -2.30
C GLU A 28 9.00 -0.11 -2.25
N SER A 29 8.04 -0.28 -3.16
CA SER A 29 6.84 0.56 -3.22
C SER A 29 5.96 0.40 -1.97
N LEU A 30 5.81 -0.83 -1.47
CA LEU A 30 5.05 -1.14 -0.27
C LEU A 30 5.69 -0.52 0.97
N GLU A 31 7.01 -0.66 1.11
CA GLU A 31 7.77 -0.08 2.22
C GLU A 31 7.63 1.44 2.23
N LYS A 32 7.87 2.09 1.09
CA LYS A 32 7.76 3.54 0.96
C LYS A 32 6.37 4.05 1.34
N GLU A 33 5.31 3.49 0.75
CA GLU A 33 3.93 3.95 1.00
C GLU A 33 3.51 3.66 2.44
N SER A 34 3.87 2.49 2.98
CA SER A 34 3.55 2.12 4.37
C SER A 34 4.23 3.04 5.38
N ASN A 35 5.50 3.39 5.16
CA ASN A 35 6.22 4.31 6.03
C ASN A 35 5.66 5.74 5.95
N GLU A 36 5.35 6.24 4.75
CA GLU A 36 4.73 7.57 4.59
C GLU A 36 3.35 7.68 5.24
N LEU A 37 2.52 6.64 5.09
CA LEU A 37 1.22 6.58 5.76
C LEU A 37 1.37 6.34 7.28
N GLY A 38 2.36 5.56 7.69
CA GLY A 38 2.73 5.32 9.09
C GLY A 38 3.08 6.61 9.83
N LYS A 39 3.92 7.48 9.24
CA LYS A 39 4.23 8.82 9.77
C LYS A 39 2.97 9.68 9.99
N ARG A 40 1.92 9.43 9.20
CA ARG A 40 0.63 10.13 9.28
C ARG A 40 -0.37 9.43 10.21
N GLY A 41 0.06 8.41 10.96
CA GLY A 41 -0.76 7.67 11.92
C GLY A 41 -1.67 6.60 11.31
N TRP A 42 -1.47 6.25 10.03
CA TRP A 42 -2.18 5.13 9.42
C TRP A 42 -1.46 3.82 9.72
N ARG A 43 -2.23 2.76 9.95
CA ARG A 43 -1.73 1.41 10.19
C ARG A 43 -2.18 0.49 9.06
N LEU A 44 -1.24 -0.20 8.43
CA LEU A 44 -1.53 -1.22 7.42
C LEU A 44 -2.35 -2.36 8.04
N THR A 45 -3.41 -2.79 7.37
CA THR A 45 -4.31 -3.86 7.85
C THR A 45 -4.41 -5.02 6.89
N ALA A 46 -4.28 -4.78 5.59
CA ALA A 46 -4.36 -5.83 4.58
C ALA A 46 -3.50 -5.48 3.36
N VAL A 47 -2.93 -6.52 2.76
CA VAL A 47 -2.22 -6.50 1.48
C VAL A 47 -2.85 -7.59 0.63
N THR A 48 -3.50 -7.21 -0.46
CA THR A 48 -4.20 -8.15 -1.36
C THR A 48 -3.55 -8.11 -2.73
N PRO A 49 -2.99 -9.22 -3.25
CA PRO A 49 -2.53 -9.29 -4.63
C PRO A 49 -3.74 -9.26 -5.58
N THR A 50 -3.74 -8.37 -6.58
CA THR A 50 -4.93 -8.15 -7.44
C THR A 50 -4.73 -8.51 -8.90
N LEU A 51 -3.49 -8.70 -9.36
CA LEU A 51 -3.24 -9.19 -10.72
C LEU A 51 -2.06 -10.15 -10.68
N ILE A 52 -2.30 -11.39 -11.09
CA ILE A 52 -1.30 -12.44 -11.26
C ILE A 52 -1.20 -12.65 -12.77
N ASN A 53 -0.06 -12.32 -13.36
CA ASN A 53 0.22 -12.59 -14.76
C ASN A 53 1.38 -13.57 -14.85
N GLY A 54 1.17 -14.73 -15.48
CA GLY A 54 2.22 -15.76 -15.63
C GLY A 54 2.83 -16.25 -14.31
N GLY A 55 2.10 -16.21 -13.20
CA GLY A 55 2.58 -16.60 -11.87
C GLY A 55 3.28 -15.49 -11.07
N SER A 56 3.49 -14.30 -11.65
CA SER A 56 4.06 -13.14 -10.96
C SER A 56 2.97 -12.15 -10.53
N VAL A 57 3.04 -11.68 -9.29
CA VAL A 57 2.17 -10.62 -8.76
C VAL A 57 2.62 -9.29 -9.34
N SER A 58 1.74 -8.58 -10.05
CA SER A 58 2.08 -7.29 -10.67
C SER A 58 1.42 -6.09 -10.00
N LYS A 59 0.47 -6.31 -9.08
CA LYS A 59 -0.26 -5.25 -8.36
C LYS A 59 -0.63 -5.68 -6.95
N LEU A 60 -0.51 -4.75 -6.01
CA LEU A 60 -0.97 -4.92 -4.63
C LEU A 60 -2.02 -3.86 -4.29
N LEU A 61 -3.13 -4.29 -3.71
CA LEU A 61 -4.14 -3.44 -3.07
C LEU A 61 -3.84 -3.41 -1.57
N LEU A 62 -3.61 -2.22 -1.05
CA LEU A 62 -3.28 -1.99 0.35
C LEU A 62 -4.48 -1.35 1.04
N THR A 63 -4.81 -1.84 2.24
CA THR A 63 -5.80 -1.21 3.10
C THR A 63 -5.13 -0.79 4.40
N PHE A 64 -5.38 0.46 4.79
CA PHE A 64 -4.91 1.06 6.01
C PHE A 64 -6.08 1.51 6.87
N ARG A 65 -5.88 1.54 8.19
CA ARG A 65 -6.82 2.14 9.15
C ARG A 65 -6.14 3.18 10.01
N LYS A 66 -6.89 4.19 10.42
CA LYS A 66 -6.50 5.19 11.43
C LYS A 66 -7.68 5.40 12.38
N LYS A 67 -7.44 5.67 13.67
CA LYS A 67 -8.56 6.00 14.58
C LYS A 67 -9.20 7.30 14.10
N SER A 68 -10.54 7.37 14.03
CA SER A 68 -11.22 8.55 13.49
C SER A 68 -10.94 9.85 14.27
N GLN A 69 -10.61 9.75 15.56
CA GLN A 69 -10.21 10.90 16.38
C GLN A 69 -8.90 11.54 15.91
N ASP A 70 -7.95 10.74 15.41
CA ASP A 70 -6.64 11.21 14.94
C ASP A 70 -6.69 11.80 13.52
N VAL A 71 -7.84 11.69 12.83
CA VAL A 71 -8.07 12.30 11.52
C VAL A 71 -8.58 13.74 11.66
N ALA A 72 -9.34 14.02 12.72
CA ALA A 72 -9.92 15.35 12.95
C ALA A 72 -8.89 16.38 13.44
N THR A 73 -7.84 15.95 14.14
CA THR A 73 -6.76 16.80 14.67
C THR A 73 -5.67 17.16 13.66
N GLY A 74 -5.73 16.64 12.43
CA GLY A 74 -4.73 16.89 11.37
C GLY A 74 -4.91 18.20 10.58
N LYS A 75 -5.72 19.15 11.07
CA LYS A 75 -5.74 20.54 10.58
C LYS A 75 -4.85 21.39 11.49
N GLY A 76 -3.55 21.40 11.22
CA GLY A 76 -2.56 22.26 11.84
C GLY A 76 -1.49 22.59 10.82
#